data_AF-A0A450ZIU8-F1
#
_entry.id   AF-A0A450ZIU8-F1
#
_cell.length_a   1.000
_cell.length_b   1.000
_cell.length_c   1.000
_cell.angle_alpha   90.00
_cell.angle_beta   90.00
_cell.angle_gamma   90.00
#
_symmetry.space_group_name_H-M   'P 1'
#
loop_
_entity.id
_entity.type
_entity.pdbx_description
1 polymer ?
#
loop_
_entity_poly.entity_id
_entity_poly.type
_entity_poly.pdbx_seq_one_letter_code
_entity_poly.pdbx_strand_id
1 'polypeptide(L)'
;MLENGIFERWLNDEAKRVLAKLEDNDLLTQDDKPIIVLEGQMDHFHHLDVELRGEILTLRQNMDRRFEQVDRRFEAITDEIKQLYRAI
;
A
#
# COMPACT_ATOMS: atom_id res chain seq x y z
N MET A 1 20.11 -4.24 6.27
CA MET A 1 18.70 -4.68 6.27
C MET A 1 18.73 -6.17 6.59
N LEU A 2 17.94 -6.65 7.56
CA LEU A 2 17.87 -8.09 7.85
C LEU A 2 17.45 -8.80 6.57
N GLU A 3 18.36 -9.57 5.98
CA GLU A 3 18.17 -10.22 4.70
C GLU A 3 17.05 -11.28 4.79
N ASN A 4 16.23 -11.39 3.73
CA ASN A 4 15.43 -12.58 3.39
C ASN A 4 14.32 -13.03 4.36
N GLY A 5 13.48 -12.11 4.84
CA GLY A 5 12.24 -12.46 5.57
C GLY A 5 12.47 -13.29 6.84
N ILE A 6 13.71 -13.32 7.34
CA ILE A 6 14.11 -14.09 8.53
C ILE A 6 13.35 -13.57 9.75
N PHE A 7 13.23 -12.25 9.87
CA PHE A 7 12.48 -11.61 10.96
C PHE A 7 11.00 -11.98 10.94
N GLU A 8 10.36 -11.95 9.76
CA GLU A 8 8.95 -12.29 9.62
C GLU A 8 8.67 -13.75 9.97
N ARG A 9 9.53 -14.68 9.52
CA ARG A 9 9.42 -16.09 9.92
C ARG A 9 9.62 -16.28 11.42
N TRP A 10 10.65 -15.65 11.99
CA TRP A 10 10.91 -15.70 13.42
C TRP A 10 9.75 -15.14 14.25
N LEU A 11 9.21 -13.98 13.86
CA LEU A 11 8.10 -13.34 14.56
C LEU A 11 6.85 -14.22 14.50
N ASN A 12 6.53 -14.81 13.35
CA ASN A 12 5.42 -15.74 13.20
C ASN A 12 5.56 -16.99 14.10
N ASP A 13 6.75 -17.59 14.13
CA ASP A 13 7.01 -18.78 14.95
C ASP A 13 6.89 -18.45 16.45
N GLU A 14 7.40 -17.28 16.86
CA GLU A 14 7.33 -16.82 18.23
C GLU A 14 5.91 -16.38 18.63
N ALA A 15 5.16 -15.73 17.73
CA ALA A 15 3.76 -15.39 17.94
C ALA A 15 2.92 -16.65 18.17
N LYS A 16 3.12 -17.70 17.37
CA LYS A 16 2.47 -19.02 17.59
C LYS A 16 2.80 -19.60 18.96
N ARG A 17 4.07 -19.52 19.38
CA ARG A 17 4.50 -19.99 20.71
C ARG A 17 3.78 -19.22 21.83
N VAL A 18 3.66 -17.91 21.69
CA VAL A 18 2.99 -17.05 22.69
C VAL A 18 1.47 -17.26 22.69
N LEU A 19 0.87 -17.45 21.51
CA LEU A 19 -0.56 -17.74 21.37
C LEU A 19 -0.93 -19.09 21.99
N ALA A 20 -0.12 -20.14 21.80
CA ALA A 20 -0.34 -21.43 22.44
C ALA A 20 -0.37 -21.32 23.98
N LYS A 21 0.55 -20.53 24.56
CA LYS A 21 0.52 -20.25 26.02
C LYS A 21 -0.78 -19.55 26.44
N LEU A 22 -1.28 -18.61 25.64
CA LEU A 22 -2.55 -17.92 25.91
C LEU A 22 -3.74 -18.88 25.85
N GLU A 23 -3.76 -19.79 24.87
CA GLU A 23 -4.80 -20.81 24.73
C GLU A 23 -4.80 -21.81 25.90
N ASP A 24 -3.61 -22.19 26.37
CA ASP A 24 -3.42 -23.09 27.53
C ASP A 24 -3.58 -22.37 28.88
N ASN A 25 -3.84 -21.05 28.88
CA ASN A 25 -3.96 -20.19 30.07
C ASN A 25 -2.70 -20.15 30.95
N ASP A 26 -1.54 -20.31 30.33
CA ASP A 26 -0.22 -20.19 30.95
C ASP A 26 0.16 -18.72 31.20
N LEU A 27 1.04 -18.51 32.17
CA LEU A 27 1.56 -17.18 32.49
C LEU A 27 2.48 -16.67 31.36
N LEU A 28 2.13 -15.50 30.81
CA LEU A 28 3.00 -14.76 29.90
C LEU A 28 4.23 -14.21 30.62
N THR A 29 5.40 -14.41 30.02
CA THR A 29 6.64 -13.78 30.49
C THR A 29 6.71 -12.32 30.03
N GLN A 30 7.67 -11.55 30.56
CA GLN A 30 7.91 -10.20 30.04
C GLN A 30 8.38 -10.21 28.58
N ASP A 31 9.10 -11.26 28.17
CA ASP A 31 9.61 -11.41 26.79
C ASP A 31 8.50 -11.79 25.80
N ASP A 32 7.39 -12.36 26.28
CA ASP A 32 6.22 -12.67 25.43
C ASP A 32 5.46 -11.39 25.02
N LYS A 33 5.53 -10.30 25.80
CA LYS A 33 4.74 -9.07 25.54
C LYS A 33 5.18 -8.29 24.30
N PRO A 34 6.48 -8.05 24.06
CA PRO A 34 6.94 -7.43 22.82
C PRO A 34 6.49 -8.19 21.57
N ILE A 35 6.41 -9.53 21.64
CA ILE A 35 5.98 -10.36 20.50
C ILE A 35 4.54 -10.06 20.11
N ILE A 36 3.63 -9.99 21.09
CA ILE A 36 2.21 -9.64 20.84
C ILE A 36 2.09 -8.24 20.22
N VAL A 37 2.85 -7.28 20.73
CA VAL A 37 2.84 -5.91 20.22
C VAL A 37 3.35 -5.87 18.78
N LEU A 38 4.48 -6.53 18.51
CA LEU A 38 5.10 -6.56 17.19
C LEU A 38 4.21 -7.28 16.16
N GLU A 39 3.57 -8.38 16.56
CA GLU A 39 2.64 -9.12 15.70
C GLU A 39 1.45 -8.25 15.30
N GLY A 40 0.80 -7.59 16.27
CA GLY A 40 -0.30 -6.67 15.97
C GLY A 40 0.12 -5.46 15.13
N GLN A 41 1.33 -4.94 15.34
CA GLN A 41 1.87 -3.86 14.51
C GLN A 41 2.16 -4.32 13.08
N MET A 42 2.70 -5.52 12.88
CA MET A 42 2.98 -6.05 11.54
C MET A 42 1.72 -6.27 10.73
N ASP A 43 0.66 -6.81 11.34
CA ASP A 43 -0.65 -6.93 10.68
C ASP A 43 -1.20 -5.56 10.25
N HIS A 44 -1.11 -4.56 11.15
CA HIS A 44 -1.53 -3.20 10.83
C HIS A 44 -0.70 -2.57 9.69
N PHE A 45 0.62 -2.76 9.68
CA PHE A 45 1.48 -2.27 8.60
C PHE A 45 1.19 -2.94 7.26
N HIS A 46 0.88 -4.23 7.26
CA HIS A 46 0.48 -4.95 6.05
C HIS A 46 -0.82 -4.36 5.47
N HIS A 47 -1.80 -4.11 6.34
CA HIS A 47 -3.05 -3.48 5.93
C HIS A 47 -2.83 -2.07 5.35
N LEU A 48 -2.03 -1.23 6.03
CA LEU A 48 -1.68 0.10 5.54
C LEU A 48 -0.96 0.07 4.18
N ASP A 49 -0.04 -0.86 3.95
CA ASP A 49 0.65 -0.99 2.65
C ASP A 49 -0.35 -1.34 1.53
N VAL A 50 -1.30 -2.23 1.79
CA VAL A 50 -2.36 -2.60 0.83
C VAL A 50 -3.27 -1.40 0.52
N GLU A 51 -3.72 -0.67 1.54
CA GLU A 51 -4.56 0.51 1.38
C GLU A 51 -3.84 1.62 0.59
N LEU A 52 -2.60 1.95 0.98
CA LEU A 52 -1.79 2.96 0.30
C LEU A 52 -1.54 2.61 -1.17
N ARG A 53 -1.26 1.34 -1.48
CA ARG A 53 -1.13 0.89 -2.88
C ARG A 53 -2.44 1.09 -3.64
N GLY A 54 -3.58 0.79 -3.03
CA GLY A 54 -4.90 1.02 -3.61
C GLY A 54 -5.18 2.50 -3.91
N GLU A 55 -4.87 3.39 -2.97
CA GLU A 55 -5.02 4.84 -3.15
C GLU A 55 -4.11 5.37 -4.27
N ILE A 56 -2.85 4.94 -4.31
CA ILE A 56 -1.90 5.34 -5.36
C ILE A 56 -2.38 4.88 -6.74
N LEU A 57 -2.90 3.66 -6.85
CA LEU A 57 -3.47 3.15 -8.11
C LEU A 57 -4.68 3.98 -8.55
N THR A 58 -5.57 4.29 -7.62
CA THR A 58 -6.76 5.11 -7.87
C THR A 58 -6.37 6.52 -8.31
N LEU A 59 -5.42 7.15 -7.62
CA LEU A 59 -4.90 8.46 -7.97
C LEU A 59 -4.28 8.46 -9.37
N ARG A 60 -3.48 7.43 -9.69
CA ARG A 60 -2.87 7.27 -11.01
C ARG A 60 -3.92 7.16 -12.11
N GLN A 61 -4.92 6.29 -11.95
CA GLN A 61 -6.01 6.14 -12.93
C GLN A 61 -6.79 7.45 -13.14
N ASN A 62 -7.05 8.19 -12.04
CA ASN A 62 -7.70 9.49 -12.13
C ASN A 62 -6.85 10.53 -12.84
N MET A 63 -5.53 10.53 -12.62
CA MET A 63 -4.60 11.39 -13.35
C MET A 63 -4.57 11.03 -14.83
N ASP A 64 -4.43 9.76 -15.18
CA ASP A 64 -4.38 9.28 -16.57
C ASP A 64 -5.65 9.73 -17.32
N ARG A 65 -6.84 9.53 -16.74
CA ARG A 65 -8.11 10.01 -17.32
C ARG A 65 -8.14 11.52 -17.54
N ARG A 66 -7.61 12.30 -16.59
CA ARG A 66 -7.53 13.77 -16.71
C ARG A 66 -6.56 14.19 -17.80
N PHE A 67 -5.41 13.53 -17.92
CA PHE A 67 -4.44 13.79 -18.98
C PHE A 67 -5.04 13.50 -20.35
N GLU A 68 -5.70 12.36 -20.55
CA GLU A 68 -6.40 12.07 -21.81
C GLU A 68 -7.46 13.14 -22.17
N GLN A 69 -8.18 13.66 -21.18
CA GLN A 69 -9.13 14.74 -21.40
C GLN A 69 -8.44 16.04 -21.81
N VAL A 70 -7.27 16.32 -21.23
CA VAL A 70 -6.45 17.48 -21.56
C VAL A 70 -5.90 17.34 -22.98
N ASP A 71 -5.39 16.17 -23.36
CA ASP A 71 -4.88 15.89 -24.71
C ASP A 71 -5.97 16.13 -25.77
N ARG A 72 -7.18 15.60 -25.57
CA ARG A 72 -8.32 15.86 -26.48
C ARG A 72 -8.65 17.34 -26.63
N ARG A 73 -8.56 18.12 -25.55
CA ARG A 73 -8.80 19.58 -25.61
C ARG A 73 -7.69 20.30 -26.38
N PHE A 74 -6.45 19.89 -26.20
CA PHE A 74 -5.32 20.44 -26.96
C PHE A 74 -5.40 20.10 -28.44
N GLU A 75 -5.82 18.88 -28.79
CA GLU A 75 -6.08 18.50 -30.19
C GLU A 75 -7.16 19.39 -30.81
N ALA A 76 -8.30 19.56 -30.12
CA ALA A 76 -9.38 20.44 -30.60
C ALA A 76 -8.92 21.89 -30.82
N ILE A 77 -8.19 22.46 -29.85
CA ILE A 77 -7.62 23.82 -29.97
C ILE A 77 -6.64 23.90 -31.14
N THR A 78 -5.80 22.88 -31.31
CA THR A 78 -4.82 22.83 -32.40
C THR A 78 -5.53 22.82 -33.76
N ASP A 79 -6.63 22.09 -33.88
CA ASP A 79 -7.41 22.04 -35.12
C ASP A 79 -8.16 23.35 -35.39
N GLU A 80 -8.73 24.00 -34.37
CA GLU A 80 -9.30 25.35 -34.50
C GLU A 80 -8.25 26.36 -34.99
N ILE A 81 -7.04 26.33 -34.41
CA ILE A 81 -5.93 27.19 -34.84
C ILE A 81 -5.56 26.93 -36.31
N LYS A 82 -5.44 25.66 -36.72
CA LYS A 82 -5.16 25.30 -38.13
C LYS A 82 -6.24 25.81 -39.08
N GLN A 83 -7.51 25.76 -38.68
CA GLN A 83 -8.62 26.27 -39.49
C GLN A 83 -8.53 27.78 -39.66
N LEU A 84 -8.23 28.53 -38.59
CA LEU A 84 -8.02 29.98 -38.65
C LEU A 84 -6.86 30.34 -39.59
N TYR A 85 -5.73 29.63 -39.49
CA TYR A 85 -4.58 29.85 -40.39
C TYR A 85 -4.90 29.59 -41.86
N ARG A 86 -5.82 28.67 -42.18
CA ARG A 86 -6.24 28.39 -43.56
C ARG A 86 -7.24 29.40 -44.11
N ALA A 87 -7.90 30.16 -43.24
CA ALA A 87 -8.94 31.13 -43.60
C ALA A 87 -8.38 32.55 -43.87
N ILE A 88 -7.07 32.75 -43.71
CA ILE A 88 -6.33 33.99 -43.96
C ILE A 88 -5.44 33.78 -45.18
#